data_AF-A0A644XPA9-F1
#
_entry.id   AF-A0A644XPA9-F1
#
_cell.length_a   1.000
_cell.length_b   1.000
_cell.length_c   1.000
_cell.angle_alpha   90.00
_cell.angle_beta   90.00
_cell.angle_gamma   90.00
#
_symmetry.space_group_name_H-M   'P 1'
#
loop_
_entity.id
_entity.type
_entity.pdbx_description
1 polymer ?
#
loop_
_entity_poly.entity_id
_entity_poly.type
_entity_poly.pdbx_seq_one_letter_code
_entity_poly.pdbx_strand_id
1 'polypeptide(L)' 'MLPFNLRIQTQQRFDYCRVFNFPKEAKLLRFTRLKWFGYDEEGPAVYREDPDTGEVVRIDFLH' A
#
# COMPACT_ATOMS: atom_id res chain seq x y z
N MET A 1 10.11 -8.26 -5.24
CA MET A 1 8.75 -7.69 -5.06
C MET A 1 7.85 -8.65 -4.26
N LEU A 2 6.95 -8.15 -3.39
CA LEU A 2 5.95 -8.99 -2.69
C LEU A 2 4.74 -9.28 -3.62
N PRO A 3 4.12 -10.47 -3.55
CA PRO A 3 2.88 -10.73 -4.28
C PRO A 3 1.72 -9.87 -3.75
N PHE A 4 0.85 -9.40 -4.65
CA PHE A 4 -0.32 -8.59 -4.31
C PHE A 4 -1.53 -8.95 -5.18
N ASN A 5 -2.73 -8.73 -4.63
CA ASN A 5 -4.01 -8.96 -5.29
C ASN A 5 -4.54 -7.69 -5.97
N LEU A 6 -4.27 -6.53 -5.37
CA LEU A 6 -4.74 -5.23 -5.82
C LEU A 6 -3.57 -4.24 -5.93
N ARG A 7 -3.61 -3.37 -6.94
CA ARG A 7 -2.65 -2.28 -7.12
C ARG A 7 -3.38 -0.95 -7.21
N ILE A 8 -2.89 0.06 -6.50
CA ILE A 8 -3.39 1.43 -6.57
C ILE A 8 -2.24 2.41 -6.73
N GLN A 9 -2.47 3.50 -7.45
CA GLN A 9 -1.51 4.58 -7.64
C GLN A 9 -1.99 5.82 -6.87
N THR A 10 -1.11 6.39 -6.06
CA THR A 10 -1.34 7.69 -5.43
C THR A 10 -0.72 8.82 -6.24
N GLN A 11 -1.25 10.03 -6.08
CA GLN A 11 -0.64 11.28 -6.56
C GLN A 11 0.30 11.91 -5.52
N GLN A 12 0.71 11.14 -4.51
CA GLN A 12 1.51 11.61 -3.38
C GLN A 12 2.95 11.12 -3.52
N ARG A 13 3.93 11.98 -3.21
CA ARG A 13 5.31 11.55 -2.99
C ARG A 13 5.42 10.64 -1.78
N PHE A 14 6.34 9.69 -1.82
CA PHE A 14 6.60 8.81 -0.69
C PHE A 14 7.31 9.57 0.44
N ASP A 15 6.79 9.41 1.65
CA ASP A 15 7.49 9.74 2.88
C ASP A 15 7.10 8.73 3.98
N TYR A 16 7.95 8.58 4.99
CA TYR A 16 7.72 7.60 6.05
C TYR A 16 6.49 7.92 6.92
N CYS A 17 6.05 9.18 6.97
CA CYS A 17 4.85 9.58 7.69
C CYS A 17 3.58 9.06 6.99
N ARG A 18 3.60 8.94 5.66
CA ARG A 18 2.47 8.48 4.84
C ARG A 18 2.25 6.97 4.84
N VAL A 19 3.15 6.18 5.42
CA VAL A 19 2.97 4.73 5.57
C VAL A 19 1.69 4.40 6.34
N PHE A 20 1.31 5.25 7.29
CA PHE A 20 0.10 5.12 8.11
C PHE A 20 -1.10 5.91 7.55
N ASN A 21 -0.92 6.65 6.46
CA ASN A 21 -2.04 7.33 5.80
C ASN A 21 -2.82 6.32 4.97
N PHE A 22 -4.05 6.06 5.41
CA PHE A 22 -4.97 5.22 4.66
C PHE A 22 -5.56 5.97 3.48
N PRO A 23 -5.71 5.31 2.32
CA PRO A 23 -6.56 5.80 1.25
C PRO A 23 -8.00 6.03 1.78
N LYS A 24 -8.66 7.09 1.30
CA LYS A 24 -10.01 7.46 1.79
C LYS A 24 -11.11 6.61 1.18
N GLU A 25 -10.81 5.84 0.14
CA GLU A 25 -11.77 4.95 -0.51
C GLU A 25 -12.16 3.81 0.43
N ALA A 26 -13.47 3.67 0.71
CA ALA A 26 -14.00 2.71 1.68
C ALA A 26 -13.49 1.27 1.46
N LYS A 27 -13.37 0.83 0.20
CA LYS A 27 -12.86 -0.51 -0.17
C LYS A 27 -11.41 -0.78 0.25
N LEU A 28 -10.63 0.27 0.50
CA LEU A 28 -9.23 0.19 0.88
C LEU A 28 -9.02 0.21 2.40
N LEU A 29 -10.03 0.64 3.17
CA LEU A 29 -9.96 0.72 4.63
C LEU A 29 -9.84 -0.66 5.31
N ARG A 30 -10.22 -1.75 4.62
CA ARG A 30 -10.06 -3.13 5.11
C ARG A 30 -8.60 -3.60 5.15
N PHE A 31 -7.71 -3.01 4.35
CA PHE A 31 -6.29 -3.38 4.31
C PHE A 31 -5.51 -2.75 5.46
N THR A 32 -5.80 -3.17 6.69
CA THR A 32 -5.30 -2.53 7.91
C THR A 32 -3.89 -2.96 8.31
N ARG A 33 -3.49 -4.19 7.96
CA ARG A 33 -2.21 -4.77 8.38
C ARG A 33 -1.08 -4.32 7.46
N LEU A 34 -0.09 -3.62 8.00
CA LEU A 34 1.12 -3.28 7.26
C LEU A 34 1.99 -4.52 7.05
N LYS A 35 2.37 -4.81 5.80
CA LYS A 35 3.27 -5.92 5.45
C LYS A 35 4.68 -5.44 5.13
N TRP A 36 4.77 -4.35 4.36
CA TRP A 36 6.04 -3.80 3.92
C TRP A 36 5.86 -2.37 3.43
N PHE A 37 6.93 -1.57 3.49
CA PHE A 37 7.02 -0.25 2.88
C PHE A 37 8.46 0.04 2.50
N GLY A 38 8.65 0.86 1.47
CA GLY A 38 9.99 1.28 1.02
C GLY A 38 10.08 1.37 -0.49
N TYR A 39 11.29 1.33 -1.01
CA TYR A 39 11.58 1.32 -2.45
C TYR A 39 11.88 -0.11 -2.90
N ASP A 40 11.07 -0.62 -3.82
CA ASP A 40 11.33 -1.90 -4.50
C ASP A 40 11.74 -1.66 -5.96
N GLU A 41 11.86 -2.73 -6.75
CA GLU A 41 12.28 -2.68 -8.16
C GLU A 41 11.36 -1.81 -9.04
N GLU A 42 10.11 -1.54 -8.61
CA GLU A 42 9.16 -0.69 -9.32
C GLU A 42 9.04 0.72 -8.72
N GLY A 43 9.72 1.01 -7.61
CA GLY A 43 9.72 2.30 -6.95
C GLY A 43 9.16 2.30 -5.53
N PRO A 44 8.79 3.48 -4.98
CA PRO A 44 8.28 3.56 -3.62
C PRO A 44 6.86 3.03 -3.50
N ALA A 45 6.65 2.10 -2.57
CA ALA A 45 5.37 1.47 -2.34
C ALA A 45 5.12 1.12 -0.87
N VAL A 46 3.83 0.95 -0.55
CA VAL A 46 3.35 0.39 0.71
C VAL A 46 2.48 -0.83 0.41
N TYR A 47 2.70 -1.92 1.12
CA TYR A 47 1.95 -3.16 1.01
C TYR A 47 1.15 -3.36 2.28
N ARG A 48 -0.16 -3.55 2.12
CA ARG A 48 -1.09 -3.77 3.21
C ARG A 48 -1.96 -4.99 2.94
N GLU A 49 -2.30 -5.72 4.00
CA GLU A 49 -3.08 -6.94 3.98
C GLU A 49 -4.43 -6.69 4.67
N ASP A 50 -5.49 -7.22 4.07
CA ASP A 50 -6.79 -7.39 4.71
C ASP A 50 -6.69 -8.62 5.63
N PRO A 51 -6.79 -8.45 6.97
CA PRO A 51 -6.61 -9.56 7.91
C PRO A 51 -7.72 -10.61 7.84
N ASP A 52 -8.90 -10.28 7.30
CA ASP A 52 -10.04 -11.19 7.24
C ASP A 52 -9.96 -12.11 6.00
N THR A 53 -9.41 -11.59 4.90
CA THR A 53 -9.36 -12.30 3.61
C THR A 53 -7.95 -12.74 3.20
N GLY A 54 -6.91 -12.14 3.77
CA GLY A 54 -5.51 -12.32 3.37
C GLY A 54 -5.14 -11.61 2.07
N GLU A 55 -6.05 -10.85 1.46
CA GLU A 55 -5.76 -10.10 0.25
C GLU A 55 -4.75 -8.98 0.52
N VAL A 56 -3.82 -8.78 -0.41
CA VAL A 56 -2.77 -7.76 -0.31
C VAL A 56 -2.99 -6.66 -1.34
N VAL A 57 -2.95 -5.41 -0.90
CA VAL A 57 -2.90 -4.22 -1.76
C VAL A 57 -1.50 -3.64 -1.79
N ARG A 58 -1.01 -3.35 -2.99
CA ARG A 58 0.17 -2.53 -3.28
C ARG A 58 -0.29 -1.09 -3.56
N ILE A 59 0.28 -0.14 -2.82
CA ILE A 59 0.01 1.29 -2.92
C ILE A 59 1.27 1.98 -3.44
N ASP A 60 1.24 2.43 -4.68
CA ASP A 60 2.37 3.10 -5.33
C ASP A 60 2.36 4.60 -5.09
N PHE A 61 3.55 5.15 -4.85
CA PHE A 61 3.77 6.58 -4.65
C PHE A 61 4.52 7.18 -5.84
N LEU A 62 4.43 8.49 -5.98
CA LEU A 62 5.29 9.24 -6.90
C LEU A 62 6.74 9.23 -6.38
N HIS A 63 7.68 9.18 -7.33
CA HIS A 63 9.10 9.41 -7.07
C HIS A 63 9.37 10.86 -6.62
#